data_AF-A0A2R5EQT6-F1
#
_entry.id   AF-A0A2R5EQT6-F1
#
_cell.length_a   1.000
_cell.length_b   1.000
_cell.length_c   1.000
_cell.angle_alpha   90.00
_cell.angle_beta   90.00
_cell.angle_gamma   90.00
#
_symmetry.space_group_name_H-M   'P 1'
#
loop_
_entity.id
_entity.type
_entity.pdbx_description
1 polymer ?
#
loop_
_entity_poly.entity_id
_entity_poly.type
_entity_poly.pdbx_seq_one_letter_code
_entity_poly.pdbx_strand_id
1 'polypeptide(L)'
;MSNIDNEKQAPEKSNTVYKTGDIITSKVYKVSPEQKVELDRLSTERLKKVRKEAIPKIRERYEQLVKLRQQQLKAGDDGKPIEVISMNGQVCEMKKKVAVKLDDLINEIEFQMVETDTYINTRTGEVITLSKEEMRAAEDEEPLEKYPDWQRENIEQAIKIIEDEDEVYLYFTLRNEYHEYEIIEEFIGTLNEAEVREELFGAIQGRGAFRRFKDGISEHDLEKQWYEFKEKKIKELVIEWCKVMDLEMKE
;
A
#
# COMPACT_ATOMS: atom_id res chain seq x y z
N MET A 1 -8.84 -25.83 22.60
CA MET A 1 -9.74 -24.69 22.31
C MET A 1 -9.32 -24.13 20.97
N SER A 2 -10.24 -24.17 20.01
CA SER A 2 -10.01 -24.14 18.56
C SER A 2 -9.73 -22.73 18.01
N ASN A 3 -8.95 -22.65 16.93
CA ASN A 3 -8.67 -21.43 16.14
C ASN A 3 -9.94 -20.67 15.70
N ILE A 4 -11.08 -21.34 15.64
CA ILE A 4 -12.40 -20.79 15.30
C ILE A 4 -12.87 -19.71 16.31
N ASP A 5 -12.44 -19.79 17.57
CA ASP A 5 -12.86 -18.83 18.61
C ASP A 5 -12.13 -17.48 18.51
N ASN A 6 -10.95 -17.45 17.86
CA ASN A 6 -10.16 -16.23 17.66
C ASN A 6 -10.63 -15.43 16.45
N GLU A 7 -11.04 -16.10 15.37
CA GLU A 7 -11.57 -15.45 14.16
C GLU A 7 -12.95 -14.83 14.39
N LYS A 8 -13.80 -15.44 15.24
CA LYS A 8 -15.10 -14.85 15.63
C LYS A 8 -14.97 -13.60 16.49
N GLN A 9 -13.86 -13.40 17.20
CA GLN A 9 -13.61 -12.20 18.01
C GLN A 9 -13.00 -11.03 17.23
N ALA A 10 -12.42 -11.27 16.05
CA ALA A 10 -11.83 -10.23 15.21
C ALA A 10 -12.85 -9.18 14.71
N PRO A 11 -14.06 -9.56 14.22
CA PRO A 11 -15.05 -8.58 13.80
C PRO A 11 -15.64 -7.81 14.99
N GLU A 12 -15.83 -8.43 16.16
CA GLU A 12 -16.27 -7.70 17.37
C GLU A 12 -15.24 -6.67 17.84
N LYS A 13 -13.94 -7.00 17.76
CA LYS A 13 -12.84 -6.06 18.08
C LYS A 13 -12.75 -4.92 17.06
N SER A 14 -12.92 -5.21 15.77
CA SER A 14 -13.00 -4.19 14.72
C SER A 14 -14.17 -3.24 14.94
N ASN A 15 -15.38 -3.77 15.17
CA ASN A 15 -16.59 -2.99 15.40
C ASN A 15 -16.50 -2.12 16.67
N THR A 16 -15.76 -2.58 17.69
CA THR A 16 -15.48 -1.81 18.90
C THR A 16 -14.50 -0.66 18.64
N VAL A 17 -13.48 -0.86 17.79
CA VAL A 17 -12.52 0.19 17.39
C VAL A 17 -13.22 1.28 16.56
N TYR A 18 -14.07 0.91 15.60
CA TYR A 18 -14.84 1.87 14.79
C TYR A 18 -15.88 2.63 15.63
N LYS A 19 -16.65 1.95 16.49
CA LYS A 19 -17.57 2.64 17.42
C LYS A 19 -16.86 3.55 18.41
N THR A 20 -15.63 3.22 18.81
CA THR A 20 -14.82 4.10 19.67
C THR A 20 -14.26 5.30 18.88
N GLY A 21 -13.91 5.11 17.60
CA GLY A 21 -13.50 6.18 16.68
C GLY A 21 -14.60 7.22 16.43
N ASP A 22 -15.84 6.79 16.21
CA ASP A 22 -16.99 7.69 16.01
C ASP A 22 -17.44 8.41 17.29
N ILE A 23 -17.19 7.80 18.46
CA ILE A 23 -17.38 8.47 19.76
C ILE A 23 -16.28 9.52 19.99
N ILE A 24 -15.06 9.30 19.48
CA ILE A 24 -13.96 10.27 19.59
C ILE A 24 -14.22 11.46 18.67
N THR A 25 -14.60 11.27 17.41
CA THR A 25 -14.85 12.41 16.49
C THR A 25 -16.07 13.24 16.88
N SER A 26 -17.12 12.65 17.49
CA SER A 26 -18.34 13.38 17.87
C SER A 26 -18.31 14.06 19.26
N LYS A 27 -17.32 13.78 20.13
CA LYS A 27 -17.22 14.37 21.50
C LYS A 27 -15.92 15.11 21.82
N VAL A 28 -15.06 15.39 20.84
CA VAL A 28 -13.78 16.12 21.03
C VAL A 28 -13.93 17.54 21.63
N TYR A 29 -15.14 18.11 21.72
CA TYR A 29 -15.35 19.44 22.30
C TYR A 29 -15.93 19.51 23.73
N LYS A 30 -15.90 18.44 24.53
CA LYS A 30 -16.35 18.50 25.95
C LYS A 30 -15.45 17.75 26.95
N VAL A 31 -14.14 17.73 26.73
CA VAL A 31 -13.18 17.10 27.66
C VAL A 31 -12.57 18.18 28.55
N SER A 32 -12.60 18.01 29.87
CA SER A 32 -11.98 18.99 30.78
C SER A 32 -10.44 19.01 30.59
N PRO A 33 -9.75 20.11 30.93
CA PRO A 33 -8.29 20.19 30.84
C PRO A 33 -7.58 19.03 31.54
N GLU A 34 -8.09 18.58 32.69
CA GLU A 34 -7.53 17.49 33.48
C GLU A 34 -7.69 16.13 32.77
N GLN A 35 -8.86 15.90 32.15
CA GLN A 35 -9.12 14.69 31.38
C GLN A 35 -8.25 14.62 30.12
N LYS A 36 -7.99 15.77 29.48
CA LYS A 36 -7.10 15.85 28.31
C LYS A 36 -5.67 15.45 28.66
N VAL A 37 -5.15 15.93 29.79
CA VAL A 37 -3.81 15.56 30.27
C VAL A 37 -3.70 14.07 30.54
N GLU A 38 -4.73 13.44 31.14
CA GLU A 38 -4.71 11.99 31.39
C GLU A 38 -4.81 11.17 30.10
N LEU A 39 -5.58 11.63 29.12
CA LEU A 39 -5.64 11.03 27.78
C LEU A 39 -4.28 11.08 27.07
N ASP A 40 -3.59 12.23 27.13
CA ASP A 40 -2.25 12.38 26.55
C ASP A 40 -1.22 11.46 27.25
N ARG A 41 -1.33 11.31 28.58
CA ARG A 41 -0.51 10.38 29.36
C ARG A 41 -0.73 8.93 28.93
N LEU A 42 -1.98 8.49 28.86
CA LEU A 42 -2.36 7.13 28.47
C LEU A 42 -1.97 6.82 27.01
N SER A 43 -2.11 7.80 26.12
CA SER A 43 -1.65 7.71 24.73
C SER A 43 -0.14 7.49 24.66
N THR A 44 0.62 8.30 25.41
CA THR A 44 2.09 8.18 25.49
C THR A 44 2.53 6.83 26.06
N GLU A 45 1.83 6.33 27.08
CA GLU A 45 2.12 5.04 27.70
C GLU A 45 1.83 3.86 26.76
N ARG A 46 0.72 3.91 26.02
CA ARG A 46 0.40 2.94 24.97
C ARG A 46 1.45 2.93 23.86
N LEU A 47 1.85 4.10 23.36
CA LEU A 47 2.90 4.21 22.33
C LEU A 47 4.24 3.66 22.83
N LYS A 48 4.61 3.93 24.08
CA LYS A 48 5.80 3.34 24.71
C LYS A 48 5.71 1.82 24.78
N LYS A 49 4.55 1.25 25.15
CA LYS A 49 4.34 -0.20 25.21
C LYS A 49 4.44 -0.85 23.83
N VAL A 50 3.80 -0.27 22.82
CA VAL A 50 3.90 -0.74 21.44
C VAL A 50 5.36 -0.74 20.96
N ARG A 51 6.09 0.35 21.20
CA ARG A 51 7.48 0.49 20.80
C ARG A 51 8.43 -0.48 21.52
N LYS A 52 8.20 -0.74 22.81
CA LYS A 52 9.06 -1.61 23.61
C LYS A 52 8.72 -3.09 23.51
N GLU A 53 7.47 -3.45 23.24
CA GLU A 53 7.02 -4.85 23.32
C GLU A 53 6.52 -5.39 21.99
N ALA A 54 5.62 -4.67 21.31
CA ALA A 54 4.96 -5.19 20.11
C ALA A 54 5.88 -5.14 18.88
N ILE A 55 6.53 -4.01 18.64
CA ILE A 55 7.42 -3.82 17.47
C ILE A 55 8.59 -4.83 17.47
N PRO A 56 9.31 -5.06 18.59
CA PRO A 56 10.38 -6.06 18.61
C PRO A 56 9.90 -7.47 18.30
N LYS A 57 8.73 -7.88 18.82
CA LYS A 57 8.14 -9.20 18.53
C LYS A 57 7.73 -9.36 17.07
N ILE A 58 7.16 -8.31 16.48
CA ILE A 58 6.80 -8.30 15.05
C ILE A 58 8.05 -8.40 14.18
N ARG A 59 9.09 -7.61 14.51
CA ARG A 59 10.37 -7.64 13.82
C ARG A 59 11.04 -9.02 13.91
N GLU A 60 11.08 -9.61 15.10
CA GLU A 60 11.63 -10.96 15.30
C GLU A 60 10.88 -12.00 14.48
N ARG A 61 9.54 -11.96 14.45
CA ARG A 61 8.72 -12.85 13.62
C ARG A 61 9.04 -12.69 12.13
N TYR A 62 9.22 -11.46 11.65
CA TYR A 62 9.57 -11.19 10.26
C TYR A 62 10.98 -11.71 9.91
N GLU A 63 11.96 -11.46 10.77
CA GLU A 63 13.34 -11.95 10.60
C GLU A 63 13.41 -13.49 10.59
N GLN A 64 12.60 -14.17 11.41
CA GLN A 64 12.47 -15.63 11.40
C GLN A 64 11.89 -16.13 10.07
N LEU A 65 10.88 -15.44 9.52
CA LEU A 65 10.22 -15.80 8.27
C LEU A 65 11.16 -15.64 7.06
N VAL A 66 11.95 -14.56 7.03
CA VAL A 66 12.98 -14.34 6.00
C VAL A 66 14.08 -15.41 6.07
N LYS A 67 14.54 -15.77 7.27
CA LYS A 67 15.54 -16.84 7.44
C LYS A 67 15.01 -18.19 6.97
N LEU A 68 13.76 -18.51 7.28
CA LEU A 68 13.13 -19.75 6.82
C LEU A 68 13.06 -19.80 5.29
N ARG A 69 12.66 -18.69 4.64
CA ARG A 69 12.61 -18.57 3.18
C ARG A 69 14.00 -18.73 2.54
N GLN A 70 15.03 -18.13 3.13
CA GLN A 70 16.42 -18.28 2.66
C GLN A 70 16.98 -19.69 2.85
N GLN A 71 16.59 -20.39 3.93
CA GLN A 71 16.96 -21.79 4.15
C GLN A 71 16.27 -22.73 3.15
N GLN A 72 15.00 -22.46 2.82
CA GLN A 72 14.26 -23.18 1.78
C GLN A 72 14.86 -22.98 0.39
N LEU A 73 15.34 -21.77 0.07
CA LEU A 73 16.04 -21.48 -1.19
C LEU A 73 17.41 -22.18 -1.28
N LYS A 74 18.16 -22.29 -0.18
CA LYS A 74 19.46 -23.00 -0.15
C LYS A 74 19.34 -24.52 -0.18
N ALA A 75 18.18 -25.07 0.21
CA ALA A 75 17.92 -26.50 0.16
C ALA A 75 17.54 -27.01 -1.25
N GLY A 76 17.24 -26.11 -2.19
CA GLY A 76 16.86 -26.43 -3.58
C GLY A 76 18.00 -26.33 -4.60
N ASP A 77 19.26 -26.31 -4.18
CA ASP A 77 20.45 -26.18 -5.06
C ASP A 77 20.92 -27.53 -5.66
N ASP A 78 20.03 -28.53 -5.75
CA ASP A 78 20.25 -29.77 -6.52
C ASP A 78 19.72 -29.66 -7.97
N GLY A 79 19.48 -28.45 -8.46
CA GLY A 79 19.11 -28.19 -9.86
C GLY A 79 17.76 -28.77 -10.25
N LYS A 80 16.87 -29.05 -9.28
CA LYS A 80 15.48 -29.40 -9.52
C LYS A 80 14.55 -28.22 -9.18
N PRO A 81 13.48 -28.00 -9.96
CA PRO A 81 12.50 -26.98 -9.64
C PRO A 81 11.90 -27.26 -8.26
N ILE A 82 11.75 -26.21 -7.45
CA ILE A 82 11.12 -26.30 -6.13
C ILE A 82 9.64 -26.62 -6.33
N GLU A 83 9.26 -27.89 -6.16
CA GLU A 83 7.88 -28.34 -6.09
C GLU A 83 7.27 -27.85 -4.78
N VAL A 84 6.40 -26.83 -4.87
CA VAL A 84 5.53 -26.45 -3.75
C VAL A 84 4.47 -27.54 -3.62
N ILE A 85 4.63 -28.45 -2.65
CA ILE A 85 3.62 -29.45 -2.33
C ILE A 85 2.44 -28.74 -1.66
N SER A 86 1.45 -28.39 -2.48
CA SER A 86 0.08 -28.14 -2.03
C SER A 86 -0.50 -29.43 -1.45
N MET A 87 -1.17 -29.35 -0.29
CA MET A 87 -1.82 -30.50 0.37
C MET A 87 -3.03 -31.06 -0.39
N ASN A 88 -3.11 -30.92 -1.72
CA ASN A 88 -4.14 -31.53 -2.56
C ASN A 88 -3.65 -31.94 -3.96
N GLY A 89 -2.37 -32.27 -4.13
CA GLY A 89 -1.93 -33.18 -5.22
C GLY A 89 -2.28 -32.75 -6.65
N GLN A 90 -2.51 -31.48 -6.90
CA GLN A 90 -2.60 -30.92 -8.24
C GLN A 90 -1.39 -30.01 -8.45
N VAL A 91 -0.56 -30.41 -9.41
CA VAL A 91 0.58 -29.64 -9.90
C VAL A 91 0.02 -28.34 -10.48
N CYS A 92 0.22 -27.22 -9.81
CA CYS A 92 -0.04 -25.90 -10.40
C CYS A 92 1.03 -25.66 -11.48
N GLU A 93 0.63 -25.86 -12.73
CA GLU A 93 1.34 -25.38 -13.90
C GLU A 93 1.74 -23.91 -13.69
N MET A 94 3.04 -23.58 -13.85
CA MET A 94 3.49 -22.19 -13.86
C MET A 94 2.85 -21.49 -15.07
N LYS A 95 1.65 -20.94 -14.87
CA LYS A 95 0.90 -20.21 -15.89
C LYS A 95 1.75 -19.02 -16.34
N LYS A 96 1.99 -18.96 -17.65
CA LYS A 96 2.74 -17.91 -18.36
C LYS A 96 2.27 -16.52 -17.90
N LYS A 97 3.10 -15.81 -17.14
CA LYS A 97 2.82 -14.43 -16.73
C LYS A 97 2.95 -13.54 -17.96
N VAL A 98 1.95 -12.71 -18.22
CA VAL A 98 1.98 -11.75 -19.33
C VAL A 98 2.59 -10.44 -18.85
N ALA A 99 3.39 -9.81 -19.70
CA ALA A 99 4.05 -8.55 -19.36
C ALA A 99 3.05 -7.40 -19.14
N VAL A 100 3.15 -6.76 -17.97
CA VAL A 100 2.43 -5.54 -17.61
C VAL A 100 3.13 -4.32 -18.21
N LYS A 101 2.36 -3.30 -18.64
CA LYS A 101 2.95 -2.04 -19.12
C LYS A 101 3.42 -1.21 -17.93
N LEU A 102 4.67 -0.76 -17.98
CA LEU A 102 5.22 0.10 -16.93
C LEU A 102 4.47 1.42 -16.83
N ASP A 103 4.10 2.02 -17.96
CA ASP A 103 3.41 3.30 -17.99
C ASP A 103 2.04 3.25 -17.30
N ASP A 104 1.29 2.14 -17.41
CA ASP A 104 0.01 1.98 -16.73
C ASP A 104 0.18 2.01 -15.20
N LEU A 105 1.24 1.39 -14.68
CA LEU A 105 1.54 1.40 -13.24
C LEU A 105 2.08 2.75 -12.76
N ILE A 106 2.93 3.42 -13.56
CA ILE A 106 3.44 4.76 -13.25
C ILE A 106 2.26 5.74 -13.16
N ASN A 107 1.35 5.71 -14.13
CA ASN A 107 0.15 6.54 -14.14
C ASN A 107 -0.69 6.34 -12.86
N GLU A 108 -0.84 5.11 -12.37
CA GLU A 108 -1.56 4.84 -11.14
C GLU A 108 -0.91 5.45 -9.89
N ILE A 109 0.42 5.51 -9.85
CA ILE A 109 1.16 6.23 -8.79
C ILE A 109 0.98 7.74 -8.93
N GLU A 110 0.89 8.29 -10.13
CA GLU A 110 0.77 9.74 -10.32
C GLU A 110 -0.65 10.26 -10.07
N PHE A 111 -1.67 9.50 -10.49
CA PHE A 111 -3.06 9.93 -10.36
C PHE A 111 -3.61 9.80 -8.95
N GLN A 112 -3.11 8.85 -8.13
CA GLN A 112 -3.57 8.53 -6.76
C GLN A 112 -5.04 8.92 -6.48
N MET A 113 -5.96 8.36 -7.26
CA MET A 113 -7.38 8.47 -6.94
C MET A 113 -7.63 7.96 -5.51
N VAL A 114 -8.32 8.79 -4.74
CA VAL A 114 -8.68 8.50 -3.36
C VAL A 114 -9.79 7.44 -3.34
N GLU A 115 -9.76 6.54 -2.36
CA GLU A 115 -10.75 5.47 -2.20
C GLU A 115 -10.86 4.48 -3.37
N THR A 116 -9.77 4.31 -4.11
CA THR A 116 -9.64 3.25 -5.12
C THR A 116 -8.53 2.26 -4.77
N ASP A 117 -8.72 1.02 -5.18
CA ASP A 117 -7.78 -0.07 -5.11
C ASP A 117 -7.39 -0.49 -6.53
N THR A 118 -6.11 -0.78 -6.75
CA THR A 118 -5.58 -1.15 -8.06
C THR A 118 -5.06 -2.57 -8.04
N TYR A 119 -5.42 -3.35 -9.06
CA TYR A 119 -5.06 -4.76 -9.23
C TYR A 119 -4.45 -4.99 -10.62
N ILE A 120 -3.64 -6.03 -10.74
CA ILE A 120 -3.02 -6.44 -11.99
C ILE A 120 -3.48 -7.85 -12.31
N ASN A 121 -4.15 -8.03 -13.43
CA ASN A 121 -4.45 -9.36 -13.94
C ASN A 121 -3.17 -9.98 -14.52
N THR A 122 -2.58 -10.94 -13.82
CA THR A 122 -1.29 -11.55 -14.19
C THR A 122 -1.34 -12.39 -15.48
N ARG A 123 -2.53 -12.76 -15.96
CA ARG A 123 -2.74 -13.51 -17.21
C ARG A 123 -2.83 -12.60 -18.43
N THR A 124 -3.27 -11.36 -18.27
CA THR A 124 -3.46 -10.40 -19.38
C THR A 124 -2.48 -9.23 -19.34
N GLY A 125 -1.90 -8.95 -18.16
CA GLY A 125 -1.11 -7.75 -17.88
C GLY A 125 -1.97 -6.49 -17.77
N GLU A 126 -3.29 -6.63 -17.61
CA GLU A 126 -4.23 -5.52 -17.48
C GLU A 126 -4.20 -4.94 -16.06
N VAL A 127 -4.15 -3.60 -15.98
CA VAL A 127 -4.24 -2.85 -14.73
C VAL A 127 -5.68 -2.41 -14.53
N ILE A 128 -6.27 -2.79 -13.39
CA ILE A 128 -7.68 -2.60 -13.08
C ILE A 128 -7.76 -1.76 -11.81
N THR A 129 -8.40 -0.60 -11.88
CA THR A 129 -8.59 0.27 -10.72
C THR A 129 -10.08 0.37 -10.39
N LEU A 130 -10.42 0.04 -9.16
CA LEU A 130 -11.79 -0.08 -8.67
C LEU A 130 -11.98 0.79 -7.44
N SER A 131 -13.10 1.49 -7.37
CA SER A 131 -13.52 2.22 -6.18
C SER A 131 -13.98 1.28 -5.07
N LYS A 132 -13.93 1.77 -3.82
CA LYS A 132 -14.52 1.07 -2.67
C LYS A 132 -16.02 0.83 -2.83
N GLU A 133 -16.73 1.65 -3.60
CA GLU A 133 -18.15 1.46 -3.88
C GLU A 133 -18.37 0.23 -4.75
N GLU A 134 -17.60 0.08 -5.83
CA GLU A 134 -17.71 -1.07 -6.74
C GLU A 134 -17.31 -2.38 -6.03
N MET A 135 -16.26 -2.34 -5.21
CA MET A 135 -15.86 -3.50 -4.38
C MET A 135 -16.97 -3.91 -3.40
N ARG A 136 -17.61 -2.95 -2.72
CA ARG A 136 -18.74 -3.24 -1.81
C ARG A 136 -19.95 -3.79 -2.54
N ALA A 137 -20.29 -3.21 -3.69
CA ALA A 137 -21.42 -3.69 -4.50
C ALA A 137 -21.23 -5.16 -4.92
N ALA A 138 -19.99 -5.56 -5.21
CA ALA A 138 -19.63 -6.95 -5.47
C ALA A 138 -19.73 -7.83 -4.21
N GLU A 139 -19.22 -7.38 -3.06
CA GLU A 139 -19.30 -8.11 -1.78
C GLU A 139 -20.75 -8.32 -1.30
N ASP A 140 -21.61 -7.31 -1.48
CA ASP A 140 -23.02 -7.32 -1.06
C ASP A 140 -23.95 -8.01 -2.07
N GLU A 141 -23.41 -8.56 -3.17
CA GLU A 141 -24.13 -9.21 -4.28
C GLU A 141 -25.27 -8.31 -4.83
N GLU A 142 -25.01 -7.00 -4.96
CA GLU A 142 -26.03 -6.06 -5.42
C GLU A 142 -26.42 -6.30 -6.89
N PRO A 143 -27.73 -6.25 -7.25
CA PRO A 143 -28.16 -6.40 -8.64
C PRO A 143 -27.53 -5.34 -9.56
N LEU A 144 -26.79 -5.78 -10.58
CA LEU A 144 -26.06 -4.92 -11.50
C LEU A 144 -26.97 -3.91 -12.22
N GLU A 145 -28.24 -4.24 -12.45
CA GLU A 145 -29.21 -3.38 -13.13
C GLU A 145 -29.39 -2.02 -12.46
N LYS A 146 -29.09 -1.91 -11.16
CA LYS A 146 -29.15 -0.64 -10.41
C LYS A 146 -28.08 0.37 -10.83
N TYR A 147 -26.99 -0.10 -11.42
CA TYR A 147 -25.82 0.72 -11.74
C TYR A 147 -25.80 1.12 -13.22
N PRO A 148 -25.18 2.25 -13.59
CA PRO A 148 -24.87 2.58 -14.97
C PRO A 148 -23.95 1.54 -15.63
N ASP A 149 -24.02 1.38 -16.95
CA ASP A 149 -23.26 0.36 -17.68
C ASP A 149 -21.74 0.41 -17.41
N TRP A 150 -21.15 1.62 -17.38
CA TRP A 150 -19.73 1.82 -17.08
C TRP A 150 -19.34 1.33 -15.68
N GLN A 151 -20.25 1.41 -14.70
CA GLN A 151 -20.01 0.98 -13.33
C GLN A 151 -20.26 -0.53 -13.19
N ARG A 152 -21.20 -1.09 -13.95
CA ARG A 152 -21.43 -2.54 -14.01
C ARG A 152 -20.19 -3.29 -14.47
N GLU A 153 -19.51 -2.79 -15.50
CA GLU A 153 -18.26 -3.38 -16.00
C GLU A 153 -17.20 -3.49 -14.89
N ASN A 154 -17.08 -2.45 -14.06
CA ASN A 154 -16.16 -2.44 -12.92
C ASN A 154 -16.61 -3.38 -11.79
N ILE A 155 -17.90 -3.43 -11.46
CA ILE A 155 -18.43 -4.37 -10.45
C ILE A 155 -18.21 -5.82 -10.89
N GLU A 156 -18.38 -6.13 -12.18
CA GLU A 156 -18.07 -7.46 -12.72
C GLU A 156 -16.59 -7.83 -12.57
N GLN A 157 -15.68 -6.86 -12.72
CA GLN A 157 -14.26 -7.08 -12.43
C GLN A 157 -14.01 -7.27 -10.93
N ALA A 158 -14.67 -6.49 -10.08
CA ALA A 158 -14.59 -6.62 -8.62
C ALA A 158 -15.02 -8.02 -8.16
N ILE A 159 -16.12 -8.57 -8.70
CA ILE A 159 -16.57 -9.94 -8.42
C ILE A 159 -15.48 -10.94 -8.78
N LYS A 160 -14.89 -10.83 -9.98
CA LYS A 160 -13.80 -11.73 -10.40
C LYS A 160 -12.57 -11.68 -9.50
N ILE A 161 -12.27 -10.51 -8.93
CA ILE A 161 -11.14 -10.31 -7.99
C ILE A 161 -11.46 -10.91 -6.63
N ILE A 162 -12.69 -10.72 -6.12
CA ILE A 162 -13.12 -11.25 -4.82
C ILE A 162 -13.20 -12.79 -4.84
N GLU A 163 -13.69 -13.36 -5.93
CA GLU A 163 -13.84 -14.81 -6.12
C GLU A 163 -12.57 -15.49 -6.66
N ASP A 164 -11.44 -14.78 -6.70
CA ASP A 164 -10.19 -15.27 -7.30
C ASP A 164 -9.48 -16.32 -6.42
N GLU A 165 -9.90 -17.57 -6.53
CA GLU A 165 -9.24 -18.71 -5.87
C GLU A 165 -7.86 -19.04 -6.50
N ASP A 166 -7.62 -18.61 -7.73
CA ASP A 166 -6.43 -18.94 -8.53
C ASP A 166 -5.27 -17.92 -8.34
N GLU A 167 -5.47 -16.89 -7.51
CA GLU A 167 -4.54 -15.76 -7.28
C GLU A 167 -4.04 -15.10 -8.59
N VAL A 168 -4.95 -14.94 -9.56
CA VAL A 168 -4.72 -14.25 -10.83
C VAL A 168 -4.53 -12.74 -10.65
N TYR A 169 -5.27 -12.12 -9.74
CA TYR A 169 -5.29 -10.68 -9.54
C TYR A 169 -4.35 -10.28 -8.41
N LEU A 170 -3.28 -9.58 -8.78
CA LEU A 170 -2.28 -9.11 -7.84
C LEU A 170 -2.59 -7.67 -7.41
N TYR A 171 -2.68 -7.43 -6.11
CA TYR A 171 -2.88 -6.08 -5.58
C TYR A 171 -1.64 -5.19 -5.73
N PHE A 172 -1.79 -4.01 -6.32
CA PHE A 172 -0.69 -3.06 -6.56
C PHE A 172 -0.39 -2.21 -5.31
N THR A 173 0.31 -2.81 -4.35
CA THR A 173 0.56 -2.20 -3.02
C THR A 173 1.38 -0.92 -3.08
N LEU A 174 2.31 -0.81 -4.04
CA LEU A 174 3.21 0.35 -4.16
C LEU A 174 2.42 1.68 -4.24
N ARG A 175 1.24 1.67 -4.84
CA ARG A 175 0.36 2.83 -4.94
C ARG A 175 0.02 3.47 -3.59
N ASN A 176 -0.13 2.64 -2.56
CA ASN A 176 -0.47 3.07 -1.21
C ASN A 176 0.77 3.30 -0.33
N GLU A 177 1.90 2.68 -0.70
CA GLU A 177 3.18 2.82 -0.01
C GLU A 177 3.97 4.03 -0.54
N TYR A 178 3.63 4.55 -1.73
CA TYR A 178 4.25 5.73 -2.30
C TYR A 178 3.95 6.98 -1.47
N HIS A 179 5.01 7.65 -1.02
CA HIS A 179 4.93 8.86 -0.22
C HIS A 179 5.75 9.98 -0.90
N GLU A 180 5.07 10.88 -1.60
CA GLU A 180 5.71 11.99 -2.33
C GLU A 180 6.62 12.85 -1.44
N TYR A 181 6.30 12.95 -0.15
CA TYR A 181 7.13 13.68 0.83
C TYR A 181 8.55 13.11 0.94
N GLU A 182 8.73 11.79 0.93
CA GLU A 182 10.06 11.15 1.01
C GLU A 182 10.88 11.45 -0.26
N ILE A 183 10.23 11.42 -1.42
CA ILE A 183 10.85 11.75 -2.71
C ILE A 183 11.27 13.23 -2.75
N ILE A 184 10.47 14.13 -2.16
CA ILE A 184 10.84 15.54 -2.01
C ILE A 184 12.11 15.67 -1.14
N GLU A 185 12.19 14.98 -0.01
CA GLU A 185 13.38 15.02 0.86
C GLU A 185 14.63 14.51 0.14
N GLU A 186 14.51 13.40 -0.60
CA GLU A 186 15.60 12.88 -1.43
C GLU A 186 16.02 13.89 -2.50
N PHE A 187 15.07 14.49 -3.22
CA PHE A 187 15.35 15.48 -4.25
C PHE A 187 16.14 16.66 -3.71
N ILE A 188 15.67 17.26 -2.59
CA ILE A 188 16.38 18.37 -1.94
C ILE A 188 17.79 17.92 -1.56
N GLY A 189 17.96 16.70 -1.05
CA GLY A 189 19.28 16.12 -0.75
C GLY A 189 20.24 16.03 -1.94
N THR A 190 19.72 15.93 -3.18
CA THR A 190 20.54 15.85 -4.40
C THR A 190 21.03 17.21 -4.93
N LEU A 191 20.49 18.33 -4.45
CA LEU A 191 20.86 19.66 -4.94
C LEU A 191 22.27 20.03 -4.50
N ASN A 192 23.04 20.69 -5.38
CA ASN A 192 24.42 21.07 -5.09
C ASN A 192 24.51 22.31 -4.19
N GLU A 193 23.59 23.26 -4.36
CA GLU A 193 23.60 24.55 -3.67
C GLU A 193 23.09 24.42 -2.24
N ALA A 194 23.98 24.66 -1.27
CA ALA A 194 23.69 24.44 0.14
C ALA A 194 22.58 25.38 0.67
N GLU A 195 22.58 26.63 0.23
CA GLU A 195 21.59 27.64 0.63
C GLU A 195 20.19 27.24 0.15
N VAL A 196 20.07 26.84 -1.12
CA VAL A 196 18.81 26.36 -1.72
C VAL A 196 18.30 25.11 -1.00
N ARG A 197 19.18 24.17 -0.65
CA ARG A 197 18.77 22.99 0.14
C ARG A 197 18.20 23.36 1.50
N GLU A 198 18.89 24.20 2.24
CA GLU A 198 18.48 24.60 3.59
C GLU A 198 17.11 25.29 3.56
N GLU A 199 16.92 26.18 2.58
CA GLU A 199 15.65 26.85 2.34
C GLU A 199 14.51 25.85 2.05
N LEU A 200 14.73 24.94 1.09
CA LEU A 200 13.72 23.95 0.71
C LEU A 200 13.42 22.95 1.83
N PHE A 201 14.43 22.52 2.61
CA PHE A 201 14.20 21.69 3.80
C PHE A 201 13.33 22.41 4.83
N GLY A 202 13.48 23.73 5.00
CA GLY A 202 12.59 24.55 5.82
C GLY A 202 11.18 24.70 5.21
N ALA A 203 11.10 24.77 3.88
CA ALA A 203 9.85 24.91 3.14
C ALA A 203 8.92 23.69 3.31
N ILE A 204 9.47 22.49 3.47
CA ILE A 204 8.70 21.24 3.59
C ILE A 204 8.19 20.94 5.01
N GLN A 205 8.46 21.82 6.00
CA GLN A 205 8.06 21.56 7.39
C GLN A 205 6.66 22.08 7.72
N GLY A 206 5.73 21.21 8.12
CA GLY A 206 4.44 21.61 8.68
C GLY A 206 3.37 21.98 7.64
N ARG A 207 2.33 22.73 8.06
CA ARG A 207 1.16 23.00 7.22
C ARG A 207 1.55 23.80 5.98
N GLY A 208 1.08 23.35 4.81
CA GLY A 208 1.38 24.00 3.53
C GLY A 208 2.77 23.68 2.95
N ALA A 209 3.43 22.64 3.46
CA ALA A 209 4.72 22.15 2.98
C ALA A 209 4.80 22.00 1.46
N PHE A 210 3.88 21.26 0.86
CA PHE A 210 3.85 21.01 -0.59
C PHE A 210 3.74 22.29 -1.42
N ARG A 211 2.94 23.27 -0.97
CA ARG A 211 2.81 24.55 -1.67
C ARG A 211 4.13 25.33 -1.61
N ARG A 212 4.71 25.47 -0.41
CA ARG A 212 5.97 26.20 -0.23
C ARG A 212 7.14 25.53 -0.95
N PHE A 213 7.16 24.20 -1.00
CA PHE A 213 8.13 23.48 -1.81
C PHE A 213 7.99 23.83 -3.29
N LYS A 214 6.75 23.82 -3.83
CA LYS A 214 6.48 24.22 -5.23
C LYS A 214 6.87 25.67 -5.50
N ASP A 215 6.52 26.57 -4.60
CA ASP A 215 6.90 27.99 -4.69
C ASP A 215 8.45 28.11 -4.71
N GLY A 216 9.16 27.41 -3.81
CA GLY A 216 10.62 27.43 -3.75
C GLY A 216 11.32 26.84 -4.98
N ILE A 217 10.89 25.69 -5.49
CA ILE A 217 11.48 25.14 -6.73
C ILE A 217 11.21 26.03 -7.95
N SER A 218 10.12 26.81 -7.94
CA SER A 218 9.85 27.80 -8.99
C SER A 218 10.78 29.01 -8.86
N GLU A 219 11.00 29.51 -7.64
CA GLU A 219 11.91 30.64 -7.37
C GLU A 219 13.36 30.34 -7.75
N HIS A 220 13.78 29.07 -7.67
CA HIS A 220 15.14 28.62 -7.99
C HIS A 220 15.28 27.94 -9.37
N ASP A 221 14.29 28.03 -10.25
CA ASP A 221 14.29 27.40 -11.59
C ASP A 221 14.55 25.86 -11.57
N LEU A 222 14.11 25.19 -10.50
CA LEU A 222 14.31 23.75 -10.27
C LEU A 222 13.14 22.88 -10.70
N GLU A 223 12.02 23.45 -11.17
CA GLU A 223 10.81 22.69 -11.52
C GLU A 223 11.09 21.52 -12.47
N LYS A 224 11.84 21.78 -13.56
CA LYS A 224 12.18 20.75 -14.53
C LYS A 224 12.99 19.61 -13.88
N GLN A 225 13.98 19.96 -13.06
CA GLN A 225 14.81 18.97 -12.36
C GLN A 225 13.99 18.14 -11.38
N TRP A 226 13.02 18.78 -10.70
CA TRP A 226 12.11 18.09 -9.80
C TRP A 226 11.23 17.07 -10.53
N TYR A 227 10.58 17.47 -11.63
CA TYR A 227 9.69 16.55 -12.36
C TYR A 227 10.47 15.40 -13.01
N GLU A 228 11.65 15.65 -13.58
CA GLU A 228 12.54 14.60 -14.11
C GLU A 228 13.01 13.65 -13.01
N PHE A 229 13.35 14.17 -11.83
CA PHE A 229 13.73 13.35 -10.67
C PHE A 229 12.57 12.49 -10.17
N LYS A 230 11.38 13.08 -10.04
CA LYS A 230 10.17 12.40 -9.59
C LYS A 230 9.78 11.27 -10.54
N GLU A 231 9.70 11.53 -11.84
CA GLU A 231 9.37 10.53 -12.86
C GLU A 231 10.36 9.36 -12.81
N LYS A 232 11.66 9.66 -12.76
CA LYS A 232 12.70 8.64 -12.64
C LYS A 232 12.54 7.80 -11.38
N LYS A 233 12.27 8.43 -10.23
CA LYS A 233 12.08 7.73 -8.96
C LYS A 233 10.85 6.84 -8.95
N ILE A 234 9.72 7.32 -9.47
CA ILE A 234 8.51 6.50 -9.61
C ILE A 234 8.81 5.29 -10.50
N LYS A 235 9.48 5.49 -11.64
CA LYS A 235 9.87 4.39 -12.53
C LYS A 235 10.77 3.37 -11.84
N GLU A 236 11.77 3.82 -11.07
CA GLU A 236 12.65 2.94 -10.28
C GLU A 236 11.85 2.11 -9.28
N LEU A 237 10.95 2.73 -8.51
CA LEU A 237 10.10 2.04 -7.53
C LEU A 237 9.18 1.01 -8.18
N VAL A 238 8.54 1.36 -9.30
CA VAL A 238 7.65 0.44 -10.04
C VAL A 238 8.44 -0.76 -10.57
N ILE A 239 9.63 -0.54 -11.12
CA ILE A 239 10.50 -1.63 -11.60
C ILE A 239 10.93 -2.54 -10.45
N GLU A 240 11.32 -1.96 -9.31
CA GLU A 240 11.70 -2.74 -8.12
C GLU A 240 10.53 -3.57 -7.59
N TRP A 241 9.35 -2.97 -7.50
CA TRP A 241 8.14 -3.66 -7.08
C TRP A 241 7.78 -4.81 -8.02
N CYS A 242 7.82 -4.59 -9.35
CA CYS A 242 7.57 -5.65 -10.33
C CYS A 242 8.55 -6.81 -10.20
N LYS A 243 9.84 -6.54 -9.93
CA LYS A 243 10.85 -7.59 -9.68
C LYS A 243 10.54 -8.39 -8.42
N VAL A 244 10.13 -7.72 -7.34
CA VAL A 244 9.78 -8.39 -6.07
C VAL A 244 8.54 -9.27 -6.24
N MET A 245 7.60 -8.85 -7.07
CA MET A 245 6.38 -9.59 -7.41
C MET A 245 6.56 -10.61 -8.55
N ASP A 246 7.78 -10.72 -9.10
CA ASP A 246 8.10 -11.62 -10.23
C ASP A 246 7.16 -11.38 -11.43
N LEU A 247 6.98 -10.12 -11.81
CA LEU A 247 6.21 -9.70 -12.98
C LEU A 247 7.12 -9.40 -14.16
N GLU A 248 6.73 -9.87 -15.34
CA GLU A 248 7.31 -9.43 -16.59
C GLU A 248 6.84 -8.01 -16.91
N MET A 249 7.73 -7.19 -17.48
CA MET A 249 7.48 -5.79 -17.80
C MET A 249 7.65 -5.55 -19.29
N LYS A 250 6.81 -4.68 -19.85
CA LYS A 250 7.00 -4.09 -21.18
C LYS A 250 6.90 -2.57 -21.09
N GLU A 251 7.55 -1.89 -22.03
CA GLU A 251 7.32 -0.46 -22.26
C GLU A 251 5.91 -0.24 -22.82
#